data_AF-A0A3M1VV13-F1
#
_entry.id   AF-A0A3M1VV13-F1
#
_cell.length_a   1.000
_cell.length_b   1.000
_cell.length_c   1.000
_cell.angle_alpha   90.00
_cell.angle_beta   90.00
_cell.angle_gamma   90.00
#
_symmetry.space_group_name_H-M   'P 1'
#
loop_
_entity.id
_entity.type
_entity.pdbx_description
1 polymer ?
#
loop_
_entity_poly.entity_id
_entity_poly.type
_entity_poly.pdbx_seq_one_letter_code
_entity_poly.pdbx_strand_id
1 'polypeptide(L)'
;MKLVRQTWVRPAAVLAGAALLAAPALCQPSADGERIRGYVPPPTGLKLVGDHWTPYDPPTPPQGEKIYVIQKGDTLWDLAGRFYGDNYLWPVIWDANRYITYSHWIYPGDPLVVPPRPGVVGEEGLKEAEPPAAEEKAEVPAPPPPPEKPAGPVLVAAAEEEELVCLPQLVETFDPGPLTIVGSDEPERELNSPGDILFLSAGIDFGIEPGAEFVVVRSAGPVPHPQTGEPAAVYVRRLGKLRVIAVQENSATAEIVYACDAIRVGDHLVPYHETPVPMIEKVPLAKLATPKPGPTNGSVVVTLDPQATVAGTGDLVGIDLGSRAGVTAGDRILFWRDAGPTLPRKVVAQGVVLSANGGGSTVKIIESWQEVRLGDRAELL
;
A
#
# COMPACT_ATOMS: atom_id res chain seq x y z
N MET A 1 12.52 -34.33 -89.84
CA MET A 1 13.57 -33.36 -90.24
C MET A 1 13.01 -31.95 -90.04
N LYS A 2 13.75 -31.11 -89.31
CA LYS A 2 13.35 -29.78 -88.82
C LYS A 2 12.99 -28.82 -89.96
N LEU A 3 11.81 -28.20 -89.91
CA LEU A 3 11.56 -26.86 -90.47
C LEU A 3 10.22 -26.27 -89.97
N VAL A 4 10.34 -25.15 -89.26
CA VAL A 4 9.59 -23.88 -89.40
C VAL A 4 8.06 -23.92 -89.49
N ARG A 5 7.39 -23.24 -88.54
CA ARG A 5 6.34 -22.25 -88.83
C ARG A 5 6.35 -21.09 -87.83
N GLN A 6 6.68 -19.90 -88.35
CA GLN A 6 6.25 -18.62 -87.81
C GLN A 6 4.77 -18.40 -88.12
N THR A 7 4.04 -17.76 -87.21
CA THR A 7 3.03 -16.69 -87.43
C THR A 7 2.55 -16.22 -86.05
N TRP A 8 3.05 -15.11 -85.52
CA TRP A 8 2.48 -13.75 -85.58
C TRP A 8 1.10 -13.61 -84.92
N VAL A 9 0.99 -12.77 -83.87
CA VAL A 9 0.16 -11.55 -83.77
C VAL A 9 0.41 -10.86 -82.40
N ARG A 10 0.63 -9.54 -82.43
CA ARG A 10 0.79 -8.57 -81.30
C ARG A 10 -0.61 -8.14 -80.78
N PRO A 11 -0.77 -7.20 -79.82
CA PRO A 11 -0.08 -6.88 -78.56
C PRO A 11 -1.08 -6.71 -77.37
N ALA A 12 -0.58 -6.56 -76.13
CA ALA A 12 -1.29 -5.83 -75.05
C ALA A 12 -0.22 -5.27 -74.11
N ALA A 13 0.08 -3.97 -74.18
CA ALA A 13 -0.53 -2.89 -73.41
C ALA A 13 0.04 -2.80 -71.98
N VAL A 14 0.73 -1.67 -71.79
CA VAL A 14 1.49 -1.21 -70.62
C VAL A 14 0.58 -0.90 -69.45
N LEU A 15 0.98 -1.27 -68.24
CA LEU A 15 0.61 -0.56 -67.01
C LEU A 15 1.86 -0.44 -66.11
N ALA A 16 2.19 0.81 -65.80
CA ALA A 16 3.30 1.21 -64.95
C ALA A 16 3.01 0.84 -63.49
N GLY A 17 3.88 0.05 -62.88
CA GLY A 17 3.93 -0.16 -61.43
C GLY A 17 4.89 0.83 -60.80
N ALA A 18 4.36 1.78 -60.01
CA ALA A 18 5.15 2.67 -59.18
C ALA A 18 5.79 1.88 -58.02
N ALA A 19 7.12 1.92 -57.91
CA ALA A 19 7.86 1.39 -56.77
C ALA A 19 7.80 2.41 -55.62
N LEU A 20 7.03 2.11 -54.56
CA LEU A 20 7.16 2.79 -53.28
C LEU A 20 8.40 2.26 -52.56
N LEU A 21 9.41 3.11 -52.40
CA LEU A 21 10.51 2.91 -51.45
C LEU A 21 9.97 3.10 -50.03
N ALA A 22 9.93 2.02 -49.25
CA ALA A 22 9.68 2.09 -47.82
C ALA A 22 10.95 2.62 -47.12
N ALA A 23 10.85 3.83 -46.55
CA ALA A 23 11.87 4.38 -45.66
C ALA A 23 11.81 3.65 -44.30
N PRO A 24 12.95 3.38 -43.64
CA PRO A 24 12.94 2.81 -42.30
C PRO A 24 12.39 3.88 -41.33
N ALA A 25 11.35 3.52 -40.60
CA ALA A 25 10.82 4.33 -39.52
C ALA A 25 11.90 4.47 -38.43
N LEU A 26 12.49 5.65 -38.34
CA LEU A 26 13.22 6.09 -37.16
C LEU A 26 12.22 6.16 -36.01
N CYS A 27 12.35 5.22 -35.07
CA CYS A 27 11.62 5.23 -33.82
C CYS A 27 12.05 6.48 -33.04
N GLN A 28 11.17 7.48 -32.95
CA GLN A 28 11.39 8.60 -32.04
C GLN A 28 11.12 8.11 -30.60
N PRO A 29 12.00 8.39 -29.63
CA PRO A 29 11.70 8.09 -28.24
C PRO A 29 10.50 8.92 -27.79
N SER A 30 9.46 8.24 -27.32
CA SER A 30 8.30 8.84 -26.67
C SER A 30 8.76 9.55 -25.41
N ALA A 31 8.60 10.88 -25.37
CA ALA A 31 8.85 11.69 -24.19
C ALA A 31 7.67 11.62 -23.22
N ASP A 32 7.36 10.42 -22.72
CA ASP A 32 6.42 10.21 -21.63
C ASP A 32 7.18 9.54 -20.49
N GLY A 33 7.88 10.37 -19.70
CA GLY A 33 8.50 9.94 -18.46
C GLY A 33 7.41 9.50 -17.48
N GLU A 34 7.48 8.25 -17.03
CA GLU A 34 6.67 7.73 -15.94
C GLU A 34 6.80 8.63 -14.72
N ARG A 35 5.69 9.27 -14.35
CA ARG A 35 5.57 10.00 -13.09
C ARG A 35 5.64 8.99 -11.94
N ILE A 36 6.72 9.02 -11.17
CA ILE A 36 6.85 8.31 -9.89
C ILE A 36 5.63 8.67 -9.02
N ARG A 37 4.84 7.68 -8.60
CA ARG A 37 3.71 7.91 -7.67
C ARG A 37 4.26 8.48 -6.36
N GLY A 38 3.73 9.62 -5.92
CA GLY A 38 4.17 10.33 -4.72
C GLY A 38 5.22 11.42 -4.95
N TYR A 39 5.91 11.43 -6.11
CA TYR A 39 6.72 12.60 -6.49
C TYR A 39 5.80 13.69 -7.03
N VAL A 40 5.52 14.69 -6.21
CA VAL A 40 4.95 15.94 -6.70
C VAL A 40 6.13 16.77 -7.22
N PRO A 41 6.30 16.90 -8.55
CA PRO A 41 7.38 17.71 -9.10
C PRO A 41 7.27 19.15 -8.58
N PRO A 42 8.38 19.90 -8.51
CA PRO A 42 8.33 21.30 -8.13
C PRO A 42 7.33 22.02 -9.04
N PRO A 43 6.41 22.83 -8.47
CA PRO A 43 5.45 23.60 -9.23
C PRO A 43 6.11 24.31 -10.41
N THR A 44 5.56 24.09 -11.61
CA THR A 44 6.00 24.77 -12.83
C THR A 44 5.30 26.12 -12.94
N GLY A 45 5.93 27.09 -13.63
CA GLY A 45 5.35 28.42 -13.82
C GLY A 45 5.59 29.41 -12.68
N LEU A 46 6.82 29.44 -12.15
CA LEU A 46 7.25 30.47 -11.21
C LEU A 46 7.04 31.87 -11.80
N LYS A 47 6.46 32.77 -11.01
CA LYS A 47 6.30 34.19 -11.31
C LYS A 47 7.05 35.02 -10.29
N LEU A 48 7.50 36.20 -10.71
CA LEU A 48 8.14 37.16 -9.83
C LEU A 48 7.04 37.90 -9.06
N VAL A 49 6.96 37.68 -7.75
CA VAL A 49 6.05 38.38 -6.83
C VAL A 49 6.90 39.21 -5.88
N GLY A 50 6.80 40.53 -6.00
CA GLY A 50 7.70 41.43 -5.25
C GLY A 50 9.16 41.23 -5.67
N ASP A 51 9.98 40.67 -4.77
CA ASP A 51 11.42 40.45 -4.91
C ASP A 51 11.85 38.97 -5.03
N HIS A 52 10.89 38.04 -5.06
CA HIS A 52 11.18 36.60 -5.09
C HIS A 52 10.30 35.84 -6.09
N TRP A 53 10.72 34.60 -6.39
CA TRP A 53 10.04 33.72 -7.34
C TRP A 53 9.19 32.70 -6.59
N THR A 54 7.89 32.69 -6.87
CA THR A 54 6.92 31.76 -6.27
C THR A 54 5.90 31.32 -7.32
N PRO A 55 5.37 30.08 -7.24
CA PRO A 55 4.23 29.66 -8.05
C PRO A 55 2.90 30.13 -7.44
N TYR A 56 2.92 30.65 -6.20
CA TYR A 56 1.71 30.95 -5.42
C TYR A 56 1.26 32.41 -5.55
N ASP A 57 0.00 32.67 -5.17
CA ASP A 57 -0.57 34.00 -4.95
C ASP A 57 -0.85 34.17 -3.45
N PRO A 58 0.16 34.56 -2.65
CA PRO A 58 -0.05 34.70 -1.21
C PRO A 58 -1.07 35.82 -0.94
N PRO A 59 -2.13 35.56 -0.16
CA PRO A 59 -3.08 36.59 0.24
C PRO A 59 -2.41 37.60 1.16
N THR A 60 -2.90 38.84 1.18
CA THR A 60 -2.50 39.80 2.22
C THR A 60 -2.93 39.26 3.58
N PRO A 61 -2.02 38.98 4.52
CA PRO A 61 -2.40 38.34 5.77
C PRO A 61 -3.32 39.24 6.61
N PRO A 62 -4.30 38.67 7.33
CA PRO A 62 -5.19 39.44 8.20
C PRO A 62 -4.42 40.14 9.34
N GLN A 63 -4.85 41.35 9.71
CA GLN A 63 -4.23 42.12 10.80
C GLN A 63 -4.46 41.40 12.14
N GLY A 64 -3.37 40.94 12.78
CA GLY A 64 -3.40 40.34 14.12
C GLY A 64 -2.62 39.02 14.27
N GLU A 65 -2.19 38.41 13.17
CA GLU A 65 -1.46 37.13 13.18
C GLU A 65 0.05 37.32 13.02
N LYS A 66 0.85 36.40 13.57
CA LYS A 66 2.32 36.45 13.46
C LYS A 66 2.72 35.98 12.06
N ILE A 67 3.15 36.92 11.23
CA ILE A 67 3.62 36.64 9.87
C ILE A 67 5.13 36.42 9.90
N TYR A 68 5.60 35.34 9.29
CA TYR A 68 7.00 35.01 9.09
C TYR A 68 7.32 34.96 7.60
N VAL A 69 8.40 35.59 7.16
CA VAL A 69 8.85 35.51 5.76
C VAL A 69 9.79 34.32 5.61
N ILE A 70 9.42 33.38 4.73
CA ILE A 70 10.18 32.13 4.52
C ILE A 70 11.59 32.45 4.05
N GLN A 71 12.59 31.78 4.62
CA GLN A 71 13.99 31.90 4.24
C GLN A 71 14.47 30.67 3.47
N LYS A 72 15.59 30.82 2.76
CA LYS A 72 16.20 29.72 2.02
C LYS A 72 16.63 28.61 2.99
N GLY A 73 16.09 27.41 2.80
CA GLY A 73 16.37 26.23 3.63
C GLY A 73 15.34 25.97 4.72
N ASP A 74 14.34 26.84 4.88
CA ASP A 74 13.24 26.58 5.82
C ASP A 74 12.38 25.40 5.33
N THR A 75 11.90 24.61 6.28
CA THR A 75 10.85 23.60 6.09
C THR A 75 9.71 23.86 7.08
N LEU A 76 8.47 23.46 6.75
CA LEU A 76 7.36 23.60 7.71
C LEU A 76 7.63 22.83 9.02
N TRP A 77 8.37 21.73 8.92
CA TRP A 77 8.83 20.91 10.05
C TRP A 77 9.73 21.70 11.01
N ASP A 78 10.79 22.32 10.47
CA ASP A 78 11.75 23.09 11.27
C ASP A 78 11.12 24.37 11.83
N LEU A 79 10.22 25.00 11.07
CA LEU A 79 9.46 26.16 11.52
C LEU A 79 8.51 25.81 12.67
N ALA A 80 7.85 24.65 12.64
CA ALA A 80 7.03 24.18 13.76
C ALA A 80 7.87 23.94 15.02
N GLY A 81 9.04 23.31 14.87
CA GLY A 81 10.01 23.17 15.96
C GLY A 81 10.44 24.53 16.53
N ARG A 82 10.69 25.51 15.66
CA ARG A 82 11.11 26.86 16.07
C ARG A 82 10.01 27.67 16.77
N PHE A 83 8.77 27.62 16.28
CA PHE A 83 7.68 28.46 16.78
C PHE A 83 6.86 27.83 17.89
N TYR A 84 6.68 26.50 17.83
CA TYR A 84 5.89 25.78 18.81
C TYR A 84 6.75 24.95 19.77
N GLY A 85 8.02 24.69 19.47
CA GLY A 85 8.84 23.74 20.24
C GLY A 85 8.45 22.28 19.98
N ASP A 86 7.65 22.02 18.95
CA ASP A 86 7.18 20.69 18.56
C ASP A 86 7.05 20.63 17.04
N ASN A 87 7.93 19.85 16.41
CA ASN A 87 7.99 19.74 14.96
C ASN A 87 6.74 19.05 14.38
N TYR A 88 6.03 18.21 15.14
CA TYR A 88 4.81 17.53 14.68
C TYR A 88 3.63 18.48 14.49
N LEU A 89 3.72 19.73 14.97
CA LEU A 89 2.70 20.76 14.78
C LEU A 89 2.84 21.52 13.44
N TRP A 90 3.72 21.07 12.55
CA TRP A 90 3.81 21.60 11.17
C TRP A 90 2.48 21.59 10.38
N PRO A 91 1.55 20.60 10.55
CA PRO A 91 0.28 20.62 9.83
C PRO A 91 -0.59 21.81 10.23
N VAL A 92 -0.44 22.33 11.45
CA VAL A 92 -1.17 23.51 11.94
C VAL A 92 -0.74 24.76 11.17
N ILE A 93 0.56 24.89 10.89
CA ILE A 93 1.08 25.99 10.07
C ILE A 93 0.57 25.83 8.64
N TRP A 94 0.62 24.62 8.08
CA TRP A 94 0.13 24.38 6.72
C TRP A 94 -1.37 24.66 6.58
N ASP A 95 -2.17 24.26 7.57
CA ASP A 95 -3.62 24.46 7.60
C ASP A 95 -4.01 25.94 7.58
N ALA A 96 -3.26 26.79 8.28
CA ALA A 96 -3.46 28.24 8.26
C ALA A 96 -3.06 28.90 6.92
N ASN A 97 -2.23 28.22 6.11
CA ASN A 97 -1.67 28.76 4.86
C ASN A 97 -2.15 27.96 3.64
N ARG A 98 -3.47 27.82 3.46
CA ARG A 98 -4.08 27.04 2.37
C ARG A 98 -3.76 27.52 0.95
N TYR A 99 -3.12 28.68 0.80
CA TYR A 99 -2.58 29.12 -0.49
C TYR A 99 -1.41 28.23 -0.96
N ILE A 100 -0.74 27.55 -0.02
CA ILE A 100 0.30 26.54 -0.29
C ILE A 100 -0.40 25.22 -0.57
N THR A 101 -0.56 24.87 -1.85
CA THR A 101 -1.28 23.65 -2.27
C THR A 101 -0.58 22.36 -1.86
N TYR A 102 0.75 22.38 -1.71
CA TYR A 102 1.56 21.22 -1.37
C TYR A 102 2.53 21.58 -0.24
N SER A 103 2.37 20.95 0.93
CA SER A 103 3.12 21.29 2.16
C SER A 103 4.64 21.23 2.04
N HIS A 104 5.16 20.45 1.09
CA HIS A 104 6.60 20.27 0.85
C HIS A 104 7.19 21.31 -0.12
N TRP A 105 6.36 22.17 -0.72
CA TRP A 105 6.81 23.25 -1.61
C TRP A 105 6.52 24.61 -0.98
N ILE A 106 7.47 25.11 -0.18
CA ILE A 106 7.45 26.48 0.32
C ILE A 106 8.61 27.27 -0.30
N TYR A 107 8.38 28.55 -0.62
CA TYR A 107 9.33 29.36 -1.37
C TYR A 107 9.87 30.52 -0.52
N PRO A 108 11.19 30.78 -0.55
CA PRO A 108 11.76 31.92 0.15
C PRO A 108 11.15 33.25 -0.32
N GLY A 109 10.80 34.11 0.63
CA GLY A 109 10.13 35.39 0.38
C GLY A 109 8.61 35.36 0.54
N ASP A 110 7.97 34.19 0.48
CA ASP A 110 6.53 34.07 0.70
C ASP A 110 6.17 34.35 2.19
N PRO A 111 5.07 35.08 2.47
CA PRO A 111 4.60 35.35 3.81
C PRO A 111 3.84 34.14 4.39
N LEU A 112 4.32 33.61 5.50
CA LEU A 112 3.75 32.47 6.21
C LEU A 112 3.06 32.92 7.50
N VAL A 113 1.77 32.64 7.62
CA VAL A 113 0.99 32.85 8.85
C VAL A 113 1.36 31.77 9.87
N VAL A 114 1.77 32.17 11.07
CA VAL A 114 2.03 31.26 12.19
C VAL A 114 0.92 31.43 13.23
N PRO A 115 -0.10 30.55 13.26
CA PRO A 115 -1.17 30.64 14.25
C PRO A 115 -0.64 30.41 15.68
N PRO A 116 -1.40 30.75 16.74
CA PRO A 116 -1.02 30.39 18.10
C PRO A 116 -0.95 28.87 18.25
N ARG A 117 -0.03 28.39 19.12
CA ARG A 117 0.09 26.96 19.42
C ARG A 117 -1.27 26.43 19.90
N PRO A 118 -1.82 25.35 19.30
CA PRO A 118 -3.04 24.74 19.81
C PRO A 118 -2.78 24.21 21.22
N GLY A 119 -3.61 24.65 22.17
CA GLY A 119 -3.56 24.16 23.54
C GLY A 119 -3.95 22.68 23.57
N VAL A 120 -3.08 21.85 24.11
CA VAL A 120 -3.46 20.49 24.50
C VAL A 120 -4.41 20.64 25.68
N VAL A 121 -5.65 20.15 25.57
CA VAL A 121 -6.50 19.97 26.74
C VAL A 121 -5.90 18.84 27.56
N GLY A 122 -4.98 19.20 28.45
CA GLY A 122 -4.37 18.34 29.45
C GLY A 122 -4.32 19.12 30.75
N GLU A 123 -5.05 18.61 31.74
CA GLU A 123 -4.97 18.86 33.19
C GLU A 123 -4.14 20.07 33.62
N GLU A 124 -4.76 21.24 33.74
CA GLU A 124 -4.60 22.22 34.84
C GLU A 124 -5.43 23.47 34.52
N GLY A 125 -6.60 23.56 35.14
CA GLY A 125 -7.50 24.71 34.96
C GLY A 125 -8.76 24.67 35.83
N LEU A 126 -8.79 23.89 36.90
CA LEU A 126 -9.71 24.11 38.02
C LEU A 126 -9.21 25.34 38.78
N LYS A 127 -9.67 26.52 38.37
CA LYS A 127 -9.84 27.65 39.28
C LYS A 127 -11.29 28.08 39.25
N GLU A 128 -11.97 27.51 40.23
CA GLU A 128 -13.10 28.05 40.96
C GLU A 128 -13.28 29.57 40.80
N ALA A 129 -14.31 29.94 40.06
CA ALA A 129 -15.00 31.21 40.21
C ALA A 129 -16.46 30.87 40.51
N GLU A 130 -16.88 31.11 41.76
CA GLU A 130 -18.26 30.96 42.20
C GLU A 130 -19.22 31.77 41.29
N PRO A 131 -20.37 31.21 40.89
CA PRO A 131 -21.40 31.98 40.23
C PRO A 131 -22.23 32.76 41.28
N PRO A 132 -22.49 34.07 41.10
CA PRO A 132 -23.64 34.68 41.74
C PRO A 132 -24.90 34.19 41.01
N ALA A 133 -25.89 33.83 41.81
CA ALA A 133 -27.22 33.41 41.39
C ALA A 133 -28.03 34.57 40.76
N ALA A 134 -29.03 34.15 39.96
CA ALA A 134 -30.11 34.93 39.33
C ALA A 134 -29.67 35.73 38.07
N GLU A 135 -30.35 35.65 36.92
CA GLU A 135 -31.79 35.55 36.70
C GLU A 135 -32.18 34.70 35.47
N GLU A 136 -33.37 34.12 35.61
CA GLU A 136 -34.18 33.35 34.66
C GLU A 136 -34.41 34.10 33.33
N LYS A 137 -33.93 33.55 32.22
CA LYS A 137 -34.32 33.98 30.88
C LYS A 137 -34.79 32.76 30.08
N ALA A 138 -36.05 32.86 29.65
CA ALA A 138 -36.82 31.86 28.93
C ALA A 138 -36.01 31.08 27.89
N GLU A 139 -36.07 29.75 28.02
CA GLU A 139 -35.52 28.78 27.11
C GLU A 139 -36.34 28.80 25.82
N VAL A 140 -35.75 29.33 24.74
CA VAL A 140 -36.26 29.09 23.39
C VAL A 140 -35.90 27.63 23.08
N PRO A 141 -36.85 26.72 22.77
CA PRO A 141 -36.48 25.36 22.42
C PRO A 141 -35.62 25.44 21.15
N ALA A 142 -34.39 24.94 21.25
CA ALA A 142 -33.51 24.80 20.10
C ALA A 142 -34.25 24.01 19.01
N PRO A 143 -34.19 24.43 17.74
CA PRO A 143 -34.73 23.60 16.66
C PRO A 143 -34.02 22.24 16.70
N PRO A 144 -34.74 21.14 16.45
CA PRO A 144 -34.11 19.83 16.42
C PRO A 144 -32.96 19.86 15.41
N PRO A 145 -31.82 19.21 15.71
CA PRO A 145 -30.71 19.15 14.77
C PRO A 145 -31.24 18.62 13.43
N PRO A 146 -30.85 19.24 12.30
CA PRO A 146 -31.25 18.74 11.00
C PRO A 146 -30.85 17.27 10.92
N PRO A 147 -31.68 16.40 10.30
CA PRO A 147 -31.34 14.99 10.17
C PRO A 147 -29.96 14.90 9.53
N GLU A 148 -29.01 14.32 10.25
CA GLU A 148 -27.71 13.99 9.69
C GLU A 148 -27.99 13.17 8.44
N LYS A 149 -27.61 13.72 7.29
CA LYS A 149 -27.55 12.93 6.07
C LYS A 149 -26.73 11.69 6.43
N PRO A 150 -27.18 10.47 6.10
CA PRO A 150 -26.38 9.29 6.38
C PRO A 150 -25.01 9.55 5.77
N ALA A 151 -23.99 9.66 6.63
CA ALA A 151 -22.62 9.74 6.17
C ALA A 151 -22.45 8.52 5.27
N GLY A 152 -22.01 8.75 4.03
CA GLY A 152 -21.65 7.65 3.16
C GLY A 152 -20.70 6.71 3.90
N PRO A 153 -20.62 5.45 3.48
CA PRO A 153 -19.82 4.45 4.19
C PRO A 153 -18.40 4.98 4.42
N VAL A 154 -17.99 5.04 5.70
CA VAL A 154 -16.64 5.47 6.07
C VAL A 154 -15.68 4.37 5.63
N LEU A 155 -14.93 4.64 4.56
CA LEU A 155 -13.89 3.76 4.07
C LEU A 155 -12.65 3.89 4.95
N VAL A 156 -12.13 2.76 5.43
CA VAL A 156 -10.91 2.69 6.23
C VAL A 156 -9.94 1.74 5.53
N ALA A 157 -8.64 2.06 5.63
CA ALA A 157 -7.58 1.17 5.17
C ALA A 157 -7.65 -0.17 5.91
N ALA A 158 -7.64 -1.28 5.17
CA ALA A 158 -7.64 -2.62 5.74
C ALA A 158 -6.33 -2.98 6.44
N ALA A 159 -5.22 -2.43 5.97
CA ALA A 159 -3.86 -2.69 6.46
C ALA A 159 -2.99 -1.44 6.27
N GLU A 160 -1.86 -1.40 6.97
CA GLU A 160 -0.81 -0.41 6.73
C GLU A 160 0.10 -0.85 5.58
N GLU A 161 0.84 0.07 4.98
CA GLU A 161 1.71 -0.24 3.84
C GLU A 161 2.85 -1.18 4.25
N GLU A 162 3.40 -0.98 5.44
CA GLU A 162 4.43 -1.80 6.06
C GLU A 162 3.92 -3.21 6.36
N GLU A 163 2.66 -3.35 6.77
CA GLU A 163 2.01 -4.64 6.99
C GLU A 163 1.89 -5.43 5.68
N LEU A 164 1.67 -4.76 4.55
CA LEU A 164 1.64 -5.38 3.23
C LEU A 164 3.02 -5.84 2.76
N VAL A 165 4.10 -5.17 3.16
CA VAL A 165 5.47 -5.61 2.86
C VAL A 165 5.79 -6.92 3.59
N CYS A 166 5.37 -7.03 4.84
CA CYS A 166 5.58 -8.23 5.66
C CYS A 166 4.52 -9.31 5.47
N LEU A 167 3.50 -9.07 4.63
CA LEU A 167 2.32 -9.93 4.53
C LEU A 167 2.70 -11.36 4.14
N PRO A 168 2.53 -12.33 5.04
CA PRO A 168 2.82 -13.71 4.71
C PRO A 168 1.85 -14.22 3.63
N GLN A 169 2.30 -15.14 2.79
CA GLN A 169 1.53 -15.64 1.65
C GLN A 169 1.30 -17.14 1.75
N LEU A 170 0.11 -17.56 1.33
CA LEU A 170 -0.17 -18.95 0.98
C LEU A 170 -0.08 -19.09 -0.53
N VAL A 171 0.72 -20.01 -1.01
CA VAL A 171 0.87 -20.33 -2.44
C VAL A 171 0.74 -21.83 -2.64
N GLU A 172 0.38 -22.30 -3.83
CA GLU A 172 0.28 -23.75 -4.09
C GLU A 172 1.65 -24.42 -4.14
N THR A 173 2.59 -23.75 -4.81
CA THR A 173 3.96 -24.20 -4.98
C THR A 173 4.90 -23.03 -4.72
N PHE A 174 5.99 -23.30 -4.01
CA PHE A 174 7.02 -22.30 -3.79
C PHE A 174 8.12 -22.44 -4.85
N ASP A 175 8.14 -21.51 -5.80
CA ASP A 175 9.18 -21.35 -6.80
C ASP A 175 9.58 -19.86 -6.89
N PRO A 176 10.49 -19.40 -6.02
CA PRO A 176 10.89 -17.99 -5.96
C PRO A 176 11.90 -17.61 -7.05
N GLY A 177 12.31 -18.55 -7.91
CA GLY A 177 13.38 -18.33 -8.88
C GLY A 177 14.80 -18.41 -8.29
N PRO A 178 15.83 -18.08 -9.10
CA PRO A 178 17.23 -18.37 -8.78
C PRO A 178 17.92 -17.30 -7.91
N LEU A 179 17.30 -16.14 -7.71
CA LEU A 179 17.91 -15.02 -7.01
C LEU A 179 17.95 -15.28 -5.50
N THR A 180 19.13 -15.23 -4.91
CA THR A 180 19.38 -15.51 -3.49
C THR A 180 20.38 -14.54 -2.89
N ILE A 181 20.39 -14.45 -1.56
CA ILE A 181 21.44 -13.75 -0.82
C ILE A 181 22.64 -14.68 -0.68
N VAL A 182 23.82 -14.22 -1.11
CA VAL A 182 25.08 -14.99 -1.06
C VAL A 182 26.03 -14.54 0.05
N GLY A 183 25.82 -13.35 0.61
CA GLY A 183 26.65 -12.83 1.70
C GLY A 183 26.14 -11.52 2.28
N SER A 184 26.82 -11.05 3.31
CA SER A 184 26.64 -9.75 3.96
C SER A 184 28.01 -9.08 4.17
N ASP A 185 28.01 -7.75 4.34
CA ASP A 185 29.22 -6.99 4.69
C ASP A 185 29.75 -7.36 6.10
N GLU A 186 28.86 -7.77 7.00
CA GLU A 186 29.21 -8.35 8.30
C GLU A 186 28.90 -9.86 8.32
N PRO A 187 29.82 -10.73 7.85
CA PRO A 187 29.56 -12.17 7.70
C PRO A 187 29.42 -12.93 9.02
N GLU A 188 29.91 -12.38 10.13
CA GLU A 188 29.78 -12.97 11.47
C GLU A 188 28.42 -12.65 12.13
N ARG A 189 27.62 -11.77 11.51
CA ARG A 189 26.34 -11.34 12.05
C ARG A 189 25.22 -12.23 11.53
N GLU A 190 24.63 -13.02 12.44
CA GLU A 190 23.54 -13.95 12.10
C GLU A 190 22.18 -13.25 11.90
N LEU A 191 22.07 -11.97 12.27
CA LEU A 191 20.85 -11.18 12.27
C LEU A 191 21.10 -9.81 11.62
N ASN A 192 20.62 -9.65 10.39
CA ASN A 192 20.71 -8.39 9.67
C ASN A 192 19.56 -7.43 10.03
N SER A 193 19.85 -6.15 10.04
CA SER A 193 18.98 -5.03 10.40
C SER A 193 18.81 -4.05 9.22
N PRO A 194 17.79 -3.17 9.24
CA PRO A 194 17.69 -2.10 8.25
C PRO A 194 18.99 -1.29 8.16
N GLY A 195 19.44 -1.00 6.93
CA GLY A 195 20.71 -0.37 6.62
C GLY A 195 21.88 -1.34 6.39
N ASP A 196 21.76 -2.61 6.77
CA ASP A 196 22.82 -3.59 6.50
C ASP A 196 22.93 -3.90 5.00
N ILE A 197 24.15 -4.20 4.56
CA ILE A 197 24.48 -4.46 3.17
C ILE A 197 24.56 -5.97 2.91
N LEU A 198 23.88 -6.40 1.85
CA LEU A 198 23.80 -7.78 1.38
C LEU A 198 24.34 -7.90 -0.05
N PHE A 199 24.88 -9.08 -0.37
CA PHE A 199 25.33 -9.45 -1.70
C PHE A 199 24.37 -10.47 -2.31
N LEU A 200 23.98 -10.25 -3.57
CA LEU A 200 23.01 -11.06 -4.31
C LEU A 200 23.71 -11.97 -5.32
N SER A 201 23.09 -13.13 -5.60
CA SER A 201 23.61 -14.17 -6.49
C SER A 201 23.60 -13.83 -7.98
N ALA A 202 23.01 -12.71 -8.37
CA ALA A 202 22.91 -12.28 -9.76
C ALA A 202 23.07 -10.76 -9.90
N GLY A 203 23.34 -10.31 -11.12
CA GLY A 203 23.58 -8.91 -11.46
C GLY A 203 23.00 -8.52 -12.82
N ILE A 204 23.78 -7.79 -13.62
CA ILE A 204 23.37 -7.25 -14.92
C ILE A 204 22.93 -8.36 -15.88
N ASP A 205 23.61 -9.50 -15.88
CA ASP A 205 23.30 -10.62 -16.78
C ASP A 205 21.90 -11.22 -16.52
N PHE A 206 21.34 -10.96 -15.34
CA PHE A 206 19.99 -11.34 -14.95
C PHE A 206 18.97 -10.19 -15.06
N GLY A 207 19.39 -9.04 -15.59
CA GLY A 207 18.55 -7.84 -15.76
C GLY A 207 18.32 -7.04 -14.47
N ILE A 208 19.20 -7.16 -13.48
CA ILE A 208 19.11 -6.36 -12.26
C ILE A 208 19.66 -4.95 -12.52
N GLU A 209 18.88 -3.95 -12.16
CA GLU A 209 19.25 -2.53 -12.29
C GLU A 209 19.45 -1.88 -10.92
N PRO A 210 20.31 -0.85 -10.81
CA PRO A 210 20.38 -0.02 -9.60
C PRO A 210 19.02 0.59 -9.27
N GLY A 211 18.65 0.58 -7.98
CA GLY A 211 17.36 1.04 -7.51
C GLY A 211 16.25 -0.02 -7.57
N ALA A 212 16.47 -1.18 -8.20
CA ALA A 212 15.52 -2.28 -8.18
C ALA A 212 15.21 -2.71 -6.73
N GLU A 213 13.93 -2.91 -6.45
CA GLU A 213 13.46 -3.31 -5.13
C GLU A 213 13.00 -4.77 -5.14
N PHE A 214 13.39 -5.50 -4.10
CA PHE A 214 13.10 -6.92 -3.94
C PHE A 214 12.51 -7.19 -2.56
N VAL A 215 11.75 -8.28 -2.48
CA VAL A 215 11.28 -8.83 -1.21
C VAL A 215 12.07 -10.09 -0.92
N VAL A 216 12.58 -10.21 0.30
CA VAL A 216 13.18 -11.45 0.78
C VAL A 216 12.07 -12.41 1.20
N VAL A 217 12.09 -13.63 0.66
CA VAL A 217 11.09 -14.67 0.94
C VAL A 217 11.73 -15.96 1.41
N ARG A 218 11.05 -16.65 2.33
CA ARG A 218 11.45 -17.96 2.84
C ARG A 218 10.24 -18.87 2.98
N SER A 219 10.33 -20.09 2.45
CA SER A 219 9.31 -21.11 2.68
C SER A 219 9.37 -21.62 4.13
N ALA A 220 8.22 -21.60 4.79
CA ALA A 220 8.01 -22.20 6.11
C ALA A 220 7.45 -23.64 6.03
N GLY A 221 7.25 -24.17 4.82
CA GLY A 221 6.80 -25.55 4.58
C GLY A 221 5.32 -25.68 4.19
N PRO A 222 4.88 -26.92 3.89
CA PRO A 222 3.50 -27.19 3.52
C PRO A 222 2.54 -27.04 4.70
N VAL A 223 1.37 -26.48 4.44
CA VAL A 223 0.25 -26.34 5.36
C VAL A 223 -0.73 -27.47 5.10
N PRO A 224 -0.92 -28.42 6.03
CA PRO A 224 -1.92 -29.48 5.88
C PRO A 224 -3.33 -28.92 6.11
N HIS A 225 -4.29 -29.39 5.31
CA HIS A 225 -5.69 -29.06 5.51
C HIS A 225 -6.21 -29.71 6.80
N PRO A 226 -6.90 -28.98 7.70
CA PRO A 226 -7.27 -29.47 9.04
C PRO A 226 -8.26 -30.65 9.03
N GLN A 227 -9.02 -30.86 7.95
CA GLN A 227 -10.02 -31.93 7.86
C GLN A 227 -9.51 -33.16 7.10
N THR A 228 -8.65 -32.97 6.09
CA THR A 228 -8.20 -34.06 5.19
C THR A 228 -6.74 -34.46 5.45
N GLY A 229 -5.94 -33.59 6.05
CA GLY A 229 -4.51 -33.79 6.28
C GLY A 229 -3.64 -33.62 5.02
N GLU A 230 -4.25 -33.45 3.85
CA GLU A 230 -3.53 -33.23 2.59
C GLU A 230 -2.93 -31.82 2.53
N PRO A 231 -1.82 -31.59 1.79
CA PRO A 231 -1.23 -30.27 1.65
C PRO A 231 -2.21 -29.30 0.97
N ALA A 232 -2.67 -28.28 1.69
CA ALA A 232 -3.57 -27.24 1.16
C ALA A 232 -2.79 -26.13 0.43
N ALA A 233 -1.63 -25.75 0.97
CA ALA A 233 -0.78 -24.69 0.46
C ALA A 233 0.66 -24.85 0.98
N VAL A 234 1.56 -24.00 0.51
CA VAL A 234 2.89 -23.74 1.08
C VAL A 234 2.85 -22.38 1.77
N TYR A 235 3.30 -22.35 3.02
CA TYR A 235 3.40 -21.12 3.78
C TYR A 235 4.70 -20.40 3.43
N VAL A 236 4.60 -19.17 2.93
CA VAL A 236 5.75 -18.35 2.53
C VAL A 236 5.79 -17.08 3.38
N ARG A 237 6.91 -16.87 4.05
CA ARG A 237 7.15 -15.68 4.88
C ARG A 237 7.89 -14.65 4.06
N ARG A 238 7.45 -13.39 4.15
CA ARG A 238 8.17 -12.22 3.63
C ARG A 238 8.98 -11.63 4.78
N LEU A 239 10.29 -11.60 4.64
CA LEU A 239 11.22 -11.26 5.72
C LEU A 239 11.65 -9.80 5.69
N GLY A 240 11.50 -9.13 4.54
CA GLY A 240 11.84 -7.71 4.41
C GLY A 240 11.90 -7.24 2.96
N LYS A 241 12.23 -5.97 2.79
CA LYS A 241 12.40 -5.27 1.51
C LYS A 241 13.84 -4.82 1.36
N LEU A 242 14.44 -5.11 0.20
CA LEU A 242 15.79 -4.69 -0.17
C LEU A 242 15.73 -3.71 -1.34
N ARG A 243 16.74 -2.86 -1.44
CA ARG A 243 16.98 -2.01 -2.60
C ARG A 243 18.41 -2.19 -3.10
N VAL A 244 18.54 -2.42 -4.39
CA VAL A 244 19.84 -2.58 -5.03
C VAL A 244 20.55 -1.21 -5.12
N ILE A 245 21.77 -1.13 -4.59
CA ILE A 245 22.59 0.10 -4.58
C ILE A 245 23.70 0.06 -5.64
N ALA A 246 24.19 -1.12 -5.98
CA ALA A 246 25.20 -1.32 -7.01
C ALA A 246 25.02 -2.67 -7.70
N VAL A 247 25.37 -2.76 -8.98
CA VAL A 247 25.26 -3.99 -9.76
C VAL A 247 26.59 -4.26 -10.45
N GLN A 248 26.99 -5.53 -10.46
CA GLN A 248 28.11 -6.06 -11.23
C GLN A 248 27.58 -7.04 -12.30
N GLU A 249 28.45 -7.63 -13.12
CA GLU A 249 28.02 -8.55 -14.19
C GLU A 249 27.17 -9.72 -13.64
N ASN A 250 27.70 -10.41 -12.61
CA ASN A 250 27.12 -11.63 -12.06
C ASN A 250 26.67 -11.52 -10.60
N SER A 251 26.71 -10.33 -10.01
CA SER A 251 26.31 -10.09 -8.63
C SER A 251 25.74 -8.69 -8.47
N ALA A 252 25.05 -8.45 -7.36
CA ALA A 252 24.58 -7.12 -7.00
C ALA A 252 24.75 -6.90 -5.50
N THR A 253 24.85 -5.63 -5.12
CA THR A 253 24.90 -5.18 -3.73
C THR A 253 23.58 -4.48 -3.42
N ALA A 254 22.93 -4.89 -2.34
CA ALA A 254 21.66 -4.35 -1.91
C ALA A 254 21.71 -3.94 -0.44
N GLU A 255 20.94 -2.90 -0.09
CA GLU A 255 20.71 -2.44 1.27
C GLU A 255 19.36 -2.96 1.76
N ILE A 256 19.28 -3.36 3.03
CA ILE A 256 18.01 -3.67 3.68
C ILE A 256 17.25 -2.37 3.96
N VAL A 257 16.17 -2.12 3.22
CA VAL A 257 15.30 -0.96 3.44
C VAL A 257 14.40 -1.19 4.65
N TYR A 258 13.89 -2.41 4.80
CA TYR A 258 12.96 -2.77 5.86
C TYR A 258 13.06 -4.27 6.18
N ALA A 259 12.96 -4.64 7.46
CA ALA A 259 13.05 -6.03 7.91
C ALA A 259 11.91 -6.36 8.88
N CYS A 260 11.17 -7.42 8.57
CA CYS A 260 10.07 -7.99 9.36
C CYS A 260 10.57 -9.11 10.26
N ASP A 261 11.60 -9.83 9.82
CA ASP A 261 12.22 -10.95 10.53
C ASP A 261 13.68 -11.12 10.06
N ALA A 262 14.41 -12.04 10.68
CA ALA A 262 15.78 -12.38 10.39
C ALA A 262 16.01 -12.83 8.93
N ILE A 263 16.70 -11.97 8.18
CA ILE A 263 17.20 -12.22 6.82
C ILE A 263 18.58 -12.89 6.91
N ARG A 264 18.78 -13.97 6.16
CA ARG A 264 19.99 -14.79 6.18
C ARG A 264 20.50 -15.09 4.78
N VAL A 265 21.77 -15.48 4.70
CA VAL A 265 22.36 -16.05 3.48
C VAL A 265 21.58 -17.30 3.07
N GLY A 266 21.29 -17.41 1.78
CA GLY A 266 20.48 -18.47 1.18
C GLY A 266 18.98 -18.16 1.08
N ASP A 267 18.49 -17.07 1.68
CA ASP A 267 17.11 -16.63 1.45
C ASP A 267 16.92 -16.19 0.00
N HIS A 268 15.71 -16.40 -0.52
CA HIS A 268 15.37 -16.08 -1.89
C HIS A 268 14.81 -14.67 -2.02
N LEU A 269 14.95 -14.08 -3.21
CA LEU A 269 14.40 -12.77 -3.51
C LEU A 269 13.42 -12.85 -4.68
N VAL A 270 12.30 -12.15 -4.53
CA VAL A 270 11.33 -11.93 -5.60
C VAL A 270 11.18 -10.44 -5.87
N PRO A 271 10.93 -10.01 -7.12
CA PRO A 271 10.69 -8.61 -7.44
C PRO A 271 9.59 -8.02 -6.56
N TYR A 272 9.82 -6.81 -6.03
CA TYR A 272 8.79 -6.10 -5.27
C TYR A 272 7.80 -5.44 -6.23
N HIS A 273 6.51 -5.69 -6.00
CA HIS A 273 5.42 -4.96 -6.63
C HIS A 273 4.58 -4.31 -5.53
N GLU A 274 4.34 -3.01 -5.66
CA GLU A 274 3.45 -2.29 -4.74
C GLU A 274 2.05 -2.92 -4.78
N THR A 275 1.60 -3.39 -3.62
CA THR A 275 0.23 -3.90 -3.47
C THR A 275 -0.63 -2.77 -2.92
N PRO A 276 -1.67 -2.32 -3.62
CA PRO A 276 -2.51 -1.24 -3.13
C PRO A 276 -3.24 -1.69 -1.87
N VAL A 277 -3.28 -0.81 -0.86
CA VAL A 277 -4.04 -1.06 0.36
C VAL A 277 -5.54 -1.10 0.03
N PRO A 278 -6.25 -2.21 0.33
CA PRO A 278 -7.69 -2.25 0.09
C PRO A 278 -8.40 -1.32 1.08
N MET A 279 -9.30 -0.49 0.53
CA MET A 279 -10.17 0.39 1.31
C MET A 279 -11.50 -0.34 1.57
N ILE A 280 -11.86 -0.49 2.83
CA ILE A 280 -13.05 -1.24 3.24
C ILE A 280 -14.05 -0.37 3.98
N GLU A 281 -15.34 -0.64 3.77
CA GLU A 281 -16.40 -0.13 4.62
C GLU A 281 -16.40 -0.90 5.95
N LYS A 282 -16.39 -0.18 7.08
CA LYS A 282 -16.60 -0.79 8.40
C LYS A 282 -18.06 -1.16 8.59
N VAL A 283 -18.42 -2.38 8.19
CA VAL A 283 -19.74 -2.97 8.49
C VAL A 283 -19.65 -3.76 9.80
N PRO A 284 -20.40 -3.41 10.85
CA PRO A 284 -20.39 -4.17 12.10
C PRO A 284 -20.81 -5.62 11.88
N LEU A 285 -20.14 -6.55 12.58
CA LEU A 285 -20.46 -7.96 12.50
C LEU A 285 -21.83 -8.23 13.14
N ALA A 286 -22.87 -8.35 12.32
CA ALA A 286 -24.23 -8.61 12.79
C ALA A 286 -24.32 -9.98 13.49
N LYS A 287 -24.61 -9.98 14.79
CA LYS A 287 -24.62 -11.15 15.68
C LYS A 287 -25.61 -12.27 15.30
N LEU A 288 -26.57 -11.99 14.42
CA LEU A 288 -27.68 -12.89 14.05
C LEU A 288 -27.97 -12.96 12.54
N ALA A 289 -27.37 -12.09 11.73
CA ALA A 289 -27.56 -12.15 10.28
C ALA A 289 -26.46 -13.01 9.69
N THR A 290 -26.73 -14.29 9.50
CA THR A 290 -25.88 -15.07 8.60
C THR A 290 -26.30 -14.71 7.17
N PRO A 291 -25.44 -14.05 6.36
CA PRO A 291 -25.74 -13.80 4.96
C PRO A 291 -26.04 -15.11 4.25
N LYS A 292 -26.88 -15.11 3.21
CA LYS A 292 -27.25 -16.36 2.52
C LYS A 292 -25.97 -17.10 2.10
N PRO A 293 -25.87 -18.43 2.31
CA PRO A 293 -24.72 -19.20 1.87
C PRO A 293 -24.37 -18.89 0.42
N GLY A 294 -23.20 -18.30 0.22
CA GLY A 294 -22.57 -18.09 -1.05
C GLY A 294 -22.05 -19.41 -1.64
N PRO A 295 -21.72 -19.43 -2.93
CA PRO A 295 -21.20 -20.61 -3.60
C PRO A 295 -19.78 -20.98 -3.15
N THR A 296 -19.11 -20.07 -2.44
CA THR A 296 -17.69 -20.12 -2.16
C THR A 296 -17.44 -20.58 -0.72
N ASN A 297 -17.07 -21.85 -0.53
CA ASN A 297 -16.80 -22.44 0.78
C ASN A 297 -15.33 -22.83 0.90
N GLY A 298 -14.61 -22.18 1.82
CA GLY A 298 -13.27 -22.56 2.26
C GLY A 298 -13.22 -22.85 3.75
N SER A 299 -12.02 -23.05 4.25
CA SER A 299 -11.69 -23.28 5.66
C SER A 299 -10.41 -22.54 6.03
N VAL A 300 -10.29 -22.17 7.30
CA VAL A 300 -9.04 -21.65 7.87
C VAL A 300 -8.05 -22.80 7.99
N VAL A 301 -6.91 -22.68 7.32
CA VAL A 301 -5.88 -23.74 7.26
C VAL A 301 -4.65 -23.43 8.11
N VAL A 302 -4.38 -22.15 8.40
CA VAL A 302 -3.23 -21.75 9.21
C VAL A 302 -3.48 -20.41 9.93
N THR A 303 -2.96 -20.28 11.13
CA THR A 303 -2.76 -19.00 11.83
C THR A 303 -1.39 -18.47 11.47
N LEU A 304 -1.30 -17.23 11.00
CA LEU A 304 -0.05 -16.71 10.44
C LEU A 304 0.92 -16.19 11.52
N ASP A 305 0.46 -16.12 12.77
CA ASP A 305 1.33 -16.07 13.95
C ASP A 305 1.77 -17.50 14.34
N PRO A 306 3.07 -17.82 14.26
CA PRO A 306 3.60 -19.15 14.56
C PRO A 306 3.45 -19.60 16.01
N GLN A 307 3.17 -18.70 16.97
CA GLN A 307 2.91 -19.07 18.37
C GLN A 307 1.42 -19.19 18.69
N ALA A 308 0.55 -18.71 17.80
CA ALA A 308 -0.88 -18.65 18.04
C ALA A 308 -1.58 -19.91 17.50
N THR A 309 -2.35 -20.57 18.37
CA THR A 309 -3.25 -21.69 17.99
C THR A 309 -4.66 -21.23 17.62
N VAL A 310 -4.96 -19.98 17.92
CA VAL A 310 -6.22 -19.29 17.66
C VAL A 310 -5.92 -17.85 17.23
N ALA A 311 -6.81 -17.24 16.47
CA ALA A 311 -6.66 -15.87 15.98
C ALA A 311 -7.87 -15.00 16.37
N GLY A 312 -7.62 -13.74 16.68
CA GLY A 312 -8.61 -12.74 17.05
C GLY A 312 -8.59 -11.50 16.15
N THR A 313 -9.26 -10.45 16.60
CA THR A 313 -9.27 -9.16 15.89
C THR A 313 -7.85 -8.60 15.74
N GLY A 314 -7.48 -8.25 14.50
CA GLY A 314 -6.16 -7.76 14.12
C GLY A 314 -5.23 -8.84 13.55
N ASP A 315 -5.48 -10.11 13.86
CA ASP A 315 -4.62 -11.21 13.46
C ASP A 315 -4.81 -11.62 11.99
N LEU A 316 -3.79 -12.26 11.45
CA LEU A 316 -3.77 -12.78 10.10
C LEU A 316 -4.01 -14.30 10.09
N VAL A 317 -4.89 -14.76 9.21
CA VAL A 317 -5.18 -16.18 8.98
C VAL A 317 -5.06 -16.52 7.51
N GLY A 318 -4.64 -17.74 7.22
CA GLY A 318 -4.64 -18.31 5.88
C GLY A 318 -5.88 -19.17 5.65
N ILE A 319 -6.53 -18.99 4.51
CA ILE A 319 -7.65 -19.80 4.06
C ILE A 319 -7.32 -20.52 2.75
N ASP A 320 -7.90 -21.70 2.54
CA ASP A 320 -7.81 -22.49 1.29
C ASP A 320 -8.72 -21.97 0.17
N LEU A 321 -8.95 -20.66 0.16
CA LEU A 321 -9.78 -19.98 -0.80
C LEU A 321 -8.98 -18.86 -1.45
N GLY A 322 -8.43 -19.13 -2.64
CA GLY A 322 -7.57 -18.22 -3.39
C GLY A 322 -8.23 -17.59 -4.62
N SER A 323 -7.40 -16.97 -5.46
CA SER A 323 -7.85 -16.30 -6.69
C SER A 323 -8.48 -17.23 -7.73
N ARG A 324 -8.19 -18.55 -7.72
CA ARG A 324 -8.90 -19.55 -8.54
C ARG A 324 -10.38 -19.68 -8.19
N ALA A 325 -10.75 -19.36 -6.96
CA ALA A 325 -12.14 -19.32 -6.51
C ALA A 325 -12.79 -17.94 -6.68
N GLY A 326 -12.11 -17.01 -7.38
CA GLY A 326 -12.59 -15.66 -7.64
C GLY A 326 -12.34 -14.66 -6.50
N VAL A 327 -11.54 -15.04 -5.49
CA VAL A 327 -11.20 -14.14 -4.38
C VAL A 327 -10.15 -13.11 -4.80
N THR A 328 -10.35 -11.87 -4.38
CA THR A 328 -9.50 -10.72 -4.66
C THR A 328 -9.18 -9.93 -3.39
N ALA A 329 -8.12 -9.12 -3.43
CA ALA A 329 -7.77 -8.25 -2.30
C ALA A 329 -8.88 -7.20 -2.06
N GLY A 330 -9.28 -7.04 -0.80
CA GLY A 330 -10.41 -6.20 -0.39
C GLY A 330 -11.72 -6.95 -0.20
N ASP A 331 -11.82 -8.20 -0.69
CA ASP A 331 -12.99 -9.03 -0.46
C ASP A 331 -13.19 -9.32 1.03
N ARG A 332 -14.45 -9.36 1.45
CA ARG A 332 -14.83 -9.64 2.83
C ARG A 332 -15.11 -11.13 3.01
N ILE A 333 -14.58 -11.68 4.08
CA ILE A 333 -14.72 -13.08 4.45
C ILE A 333 -15.49 -13.17 5.77
N LEU A 334 -16.50 -14.02 5.80
CA LEU A 334 -17.19 -14.42 7.02
C LEU A 334 -16.61 -15.75 7.52
N PHE A 335 -16.19 -15.75 8.78
CA PHE A 335 -15.80 -16.96 9.48
C PHE A 335 -16.95 -17.50 10.31
N TRP A 336 -17.25 -18.77 10.15
CA TRP A 336 -18.33 -19.43 10.89
C TRP A 336 -17.99 -20.88 11.26
N ARG A 337 -18.72 -21.40 12.24
CA ARG A 337 -18.57 -22.77 12.74
C ARG A 337 -19.94 -23.41 12.99
N ASP A 338 -20.07 -24.68 12.68
CA ASP A 338 -21.24 -25.46 13.08
C ASP A 338 -21.26 -25.65 14.59
N ALA A 339 -22.38 -25.28 15.23
CA ALA A 339 -22.58 -25.51 16.66
C ALA A 339 -22.97 -26.97 16.96
N GLY A 340 -23.28 -27.77 15.94
CA GLY A 340 -23.67 -29.18 16.01
C GLY A 340 -24.57 -29.56 14.83
N PRO A 341 -24.88 -30.86 14.63
CA PRO A 341 -25.59 -31.35 13.43
C PRO A 341 -26.99 -30.75 13.22
N THR A 342 -27.64 -30.30 14.30
CA THR A 342 -29.00 -29.76 14.30
C THR A 342 -29.05 -28.29 14.74
N LEU A 343 -27.90 -27.70 15.04
CA LEU A 343 -27.81 -26.33 15.53
C LEU A 343 -27.46 -25.39 14.37
N PRO A 344 -27.93 -24.14 14.42
CA PRO A 344 -27.58 -23.17 13.39
C PRO A 344 -26.07 -22.91 13.39
N ARG A 345 -25.52 -22.59 12.22
CA ARG A 345 -24.15 -22.09 12.12
C ARG A 345 -23.98 -20.84 12.98
N LYS A 346 -22.82 -20.73 13.61
CA LYS A 346 -22.44 -19.61 14.47
C LYS A 346 -21.40 -18.76 13.78
N VAL A 347 -21.67 -17.46 13.68
CA VAL A 347 -20.68 -16.48 13.20
C VAL A 347 -19.57 -16.35 14.25
N VAL A 348 -18.33 -16.48 13.80
CA VAL A 348 -17.12 -16.42 14.64
C VAL A 348 -16.48 -15.04 14.49
N ALA A 349 -16.19 -14.63 13.26
CA ALA A 349 -15.49 -13.40 12.95
C ALA A 349 -15.77 -12.94 11.51
N GLN A 350 -15.31 -11.73 11.18
CA GLN A 350 -15.19 -11.22 9.82
C GLN A 350 -13.78 -10.75 9.55
N GLY A 351 -13.34 -10.90 8.30
CA GLY A 351 -12.06 -10.42 7.85
C GLY A 351 -12.09 -9.85 6.45
N VAL A 352 -10.95 -9.30 6.04
CA VAL A 352 -10.70 -8.78 4.71
C VAL A 352 -9.50 -9.48 4.10
N VAL A 353 -9.62 -9.87 2.85
CA VAL A 353 -8.52 -10.47 2.09
C VAL A 353 -7.48 -9.40 1.80
N LEU A 354 -6.24 -9.65 2.20
CA LEU A 354 -5.10 -8.79 1.88
C LEU A 354 -4.33 -9.28 0.65
N SER A 355 -4.28 -10.60 0.43
CA SER A 355 -3.64 -11.22 -0.74
C SER A 355 -4.35 -12.53 -1.10
N ALA A 356 -4.52 -12.80 -2.39
CA ALA A 356 -5.12 -14.02 -2.91
C ALA A 356 -4.25 -14.62 -4.02
N ASN A 357 -3.79 -15.86 -3.84
CA ASN A 357 -2.85 -16.53 -4.73
C ASN A 357 -3.30 -17.96 -5.02
N GLY A 358 -3.63 -18.25 -6.28
CA GLY A 358 -3.98 -19.60 -6.71
C GLY A 358 -5.11 -20.18 -5.84
N GLY A 359 -4.77 -21.16 -5.01
CA GLY A 359 -5.68 -21.86 -4.10
C GLY A 359 -5.76 -21.31 -2.67
N GLY A 360 -4.96 -20.32 -2.27
CA GLY A 360 -4.98 -19.78 -0.91
C GLY A 360 -5.05 -18.26 -0.83
N SER A 361 -5.51 -17.74 0.30
CA SER A 361 -5.50 -16.31 0.60
C SER A 361 -5.06 -16.01 2.02
N THR A 362 -4.51 -14.83 2.22
CA THR A 362 -4.19 -14.24 3.52
C THR A 362 -5.26 -13.22 3.89
N VAL A 363 -5.90 -13.41 5.05
CA VAL A 363 -7.03 -12.61 5.51
C VAL A 363 -6.69 -11.99 6.86
N LYS A 364 -6.96 -10.69 6.99
CA LYS A 364 -6.90 -9.99 8.28
C LYS A 364 -8.26 -10.00 8.94
N ILE A 365 -8.31 -10.42 10.20
CA ILE A 365 -9.53 -10.41 10.99
C ILE A 365 -9.80 -8.97 11.42
N ILE A 366 -10.92 -8.41 10.96
CA ILE A 366 -11.32 -7.02 11.27
C ILE A 366 -12.14 -6.95 12.55
N GLU A 367 -12.95 -7.98 12.82
CA GLU A 367 -13.77 -8.05 14.02
C GLU A 367 -14.08 -9.52 14.35
N SER A 368 -14.00 -9.87 15.63
CA SER A 368 -14.23 -11.24 16.11
C SER A 368 -15.15 -11.26 17.34
N TRP A 369 -16.19 -12.10 17.31
CA TRP A 369 -16.99 -12.42 18.50
C TRP A 369 -16.39 -13.58 19.30
N GLN A 370 -15.70 -14.48 18.62
CA GLN A 370 -14.98 -15.60 19.18
C GLN A 370 -13.65 -15.76 18.45
N GLU A 371 -12.74 -16.49 19.07
CA GLU A 371 -11.48 -16.86 18.47
C GLU A 371 -11.68 -17.76 17.24
N VAL A 372 -11.04 -17.36 16.14
CA VAL A 372 -10.94 -18.11 14.90
C VAL A 372 -9.95 -19.25 15.10
N ARG A 373 -10.35 -20.44 14.67
CA ARG A 373 -9.56 -21.67 14.84
C ARG A 373 -9.33 -22.35 13.49
N LEU A 374 -8.31 -23.19 13.44
CA LEU A 374 -8.09 -24.07 12.29
C LEU A 374 -9.35 -24.93 12.04
N GLY A 375 -9.76 -24.99 10.77
CA GLY A 375 -10.96 -25.71 10.33
C GLY A 375 -12.27 -24.92 10.39
N ASP A 376 -12.27 -23.70 10.94
CA ASP A 376 -13.42 -22.80 10.81
C ASP A 376 -13.71 -22.53 9.34
N ARG A 377 -14.99 -22.46 8.98
CA ARG A 377 -15.43 -22.22 7.60
C ARG A 377 -15.24 -20.76 7.24
N ALA A 378 -14.83 -20.53 6.01
CA ALA A 378 -14.63 -19.22 5.41
C ALA A 378 -15.51 -19.08 4.18
N GLU A 379 -16.25 -17.98 4.09
CA GLU A 379 -17.20 -17.73 3.02
C GLU A 379 -17.08 -16.29 2.53
N LEU A 380 -17.14 -16.09 1.20
CA LEU A 380 -17.12 -14.76 0.58
C LEU A 380 -18.47 -14.06 0.78
N LEU A 381 -18.45 -12.79 1.21
CA LEU A 381 -19.64 -11.98 1.51
C LEU A 381 -20.23 -11.19 0.35
#